data_AF-A0A7X5VHM8-F1
#
_entry.id   AF-A0A7X5VHM8-F1
#
_cell.length_a   1.000
_cell.length_b   1.000
_cell.length_c   1.000
_cell.angle_alpha   90.00
_cell.angle_beta   90.00
_cell.angle_gamma   90.00
#
_symmetry.space_group_name_H-M   'P 1'
#
loop_
_entity.id
_entity.type
_entity.pdbx_description
1 polymer ?
#
loop_
_entity_poly.entity_id
_entity_poly.type
_entity_poly.pdbx_seq_one_letter_code
_entity_poly.pdbx_strand_id
1 'polypeptide(L)'
;MAGLSEEIRVTTEENELSLEEMSAALPDTPAIMEKVGHCWWHLIYAARGGNWGLAGYYLRRVAKLENALKTLRPKHRERLERFQAEALPPVVDAIEAKDLEQLERAFAAATDMANVMHGNSGYPYIKWVLPSEPPAGLQLAPVEPAEPADVSVGNGQVTQG
;
A
#
# COMPACT_ATOMS: atom_id res chain seq x y z
N MET A 1 24.59 27.92 -4.48
CA MET A 1 24.68 27.42 -5.86
C MET A 1 23.30 26.92 -6.21
N ALA A 2 22.56 27.64 -7.06
CA ALA A 2 21.29 27.13 -7.59
C ALA A 2 21.56 25.80 -8.30
N GLY A 3 20.85 24.75 -7.91
CA GLY A 3 21.03 23.41 -8.49
C GLY A 3 20.30 23.32 -9.83
N LEU A 4 20.74 22.40 -10.70
CA LEU A 4 20.04 22.06 -11.96
C LEU A 4 18.53 21.76 -11.77
N SER A 5 18.11 21.41 -10.55
CA SER A 5 16.71 21.19 -10.16
C SER A 5 15.85 22.46 -10.10
N GLU A 6 16.44 23.65 -9.88
CA GLU A 6 15.72 24.92 -9.89
C GLU A 6 15.49 25.44 -11.32
N GLU A 7 16.42 25.13 -12.24
CA GLU A 7 16.38 25.59 -13.63
C GLU A 7 15.37 24.82 -14.49
N ILE A 8 15.16 23.52 -14.21
CA ILE A 8 14.16 22.73 -14.94
C ILE A 8 12.78 23.01 -14.35
N ARG A 9 11.96 23.73 -15.14
CA ARG A 9 10.57 24.08 -14.80
C ARG A 9 9.60 23.31 -15.70
N VAL A 10 8.51 22.84 -15.09
CA VAL A 10 7.40 22.16 -15.76
C VAL A 10 6.16 23.03 -15.63
N THR A 11 5.60 23.43 -16.77
CA THR A 11 4.40 24.27 -16.84
C THR A 11 3.18 23.41 -17.16
N THR A 12 2.11 23.59 -16.40
CA THR A 12 0.75 23.13 -16.72
C THR A 12 -0.13 24.34 -17.04
N GLU A 13 -1.40 24.13 -17.39
CA GLU A 13 -2.35 25.22 -17.60
C GLU A 13 -2.58 26.07 -16.32
N GLU A 14 -2.40 25.46 -15.15
CA GLU A 14 -2.74 26.07 -13.85
C GLU A 14 -1.51 26.56 -13.07
N ASN A 15 -0.30 26.07 -13.35
CA ASN A 15 0.90 26.44 -12.59
C ASN A 15 2.23 26.15 -13.32
N GLU A 16 3.33 26.70 -12.82
CA GLU A 16 4.71 26.35 -13.21
C GLU A 16 5.55 26.02 -11.98
N LEU A 17 6.09 24.80 -11.92
CA LEU A 17 6.91 24.32 -10.80
C LEU A 17 8.29 23.89 -11.27
N SER A 18 9.32 24.16 -10.47
CA SER A 18 10.65 23.55 -10.60
C SER A 18 10.62 22.07 -10.18
N LEU A 19 11.65 21.30 -10.59
CA LEU A 19 11.79 19.91 -10.11
C LEU A 19 11.93 19.82 -8.58
N GLU A 20 12.52 20.84 -7.96
CA GLU A 20 12.62 20.91 -6.50
C GLU A 20 11.25 21.09 -5.84
N GLU A 21 10.43 22.02 -6.34
CA GLU A 21 9.06 22.21 -5.85
C GLU A 21 8.19 20.97 -6.09
N MET A 22 8.33 20.31 -7.24
CA MET A 22 7.67 19.03 -7.52
C MET A 22 8.10 17.94 -6.54
N SER A 23 9.40 17.82 -6.26
CA SER A 23 9.94 16.84 -5.31
C SER A 23 9.46 17.12 -3.88
N ALA A 24 9.40 18.40 -3.49
CA ALA A 24 8.89 18.83 -2.20
C ALA A 24 7.39 18.56 -2.02
N ALA A 25 6.62 18.58 -3.11
CA ALA A 25 5.19 18.26 -3.11
C ALA A 25 4.89 16.75 -3.02
N LEU A 26 5.87 15.87 -3.22
CA LEU A 26 5.67 14.43 -3.11
C LEU A 26 5.33 14.03 -1.66
N PRO A 27 4.46 13.02 -1.45
CA PRO A 27 4.10 12.59 -0.11
C PRO A 27 5.33 12.30 0.76
N ASP A 28 5.28 12.78 2.00
CA ASP A 28 6.31 12.51 2.98
C ASP A 28 6.19 11.09 3.56
N THR A 29 7.17 10.71 4.38
CA THR A 29 7.20 9.38 5.00
C THR A 29 5.99 9.13 5.90
N PRO A 30 5.59 10.05 6.80
CA PRO A 30 4.37 9.90 7.59
C PRO A 30 3.11 9.65 6.75
N ALA A 31 2.87 10.44 5.71
CA ALA A 31 1.68 10.30 4.87
C ALA A 31 1.62 8.94 4.15
N ILE A 32 2.78 8.40 3.74
CA ILE A 32 2.84 7.06 3.16
C ILE A 32 2.62 5.98 4.23
N MET A 33 3.29 6.08 5.38
CA MET A 33 3.20 5.09 6.45
C MET A 33 1.82 5.03 7.10
N GLU A 34 1.08 6.14 7.15
CA GLU A 34 -0.33 6.18 7.55
C GLU A 34 -1.18 5.30 6.62
N LYS A 35 -0.98 5.43 5.29
CA LYS A 35 -1.68 4.61 4.30
C LYS A 35 -1.26 3.14 4.35
N VAL A 36 0.02 2.86 4.66
CA VAL A 36 0.49 1.48 4.88
C VAL A 36 -0.25 0.88 6.07
N GLY A 37 -0.23 1.56 7.24
CA GLY A 37 -0.92 1.10 8.44
C GLY A 37 -2.42 0.90 8.19
N HIS A 38 -3.07 1.82 7.49
CA HIS A 38 -4.46 1.69 7.07
C HIS A 38 -4.70 0.40 6.28
N CYS A 39 -3.95 0.17 5.20
CA CYS A 39 -4.10 -1.04 4.38
C CYS A 39 -3.80 -2.31 5.19
N TRP A 40 -2.80 -2.25 6.07
CA TRP A 40 -2.37 -3.38 6.87
C TRP A 40 -3.50 -3.91 7.77
N TRP A 41 -4.12 -3.06 8.58
CA TRP A 41 -5.18 -3.54 9.49
C TRP A 41 -6.48 -3.88 8.75
N HIS A 42 -6.75 -3.27 7.59
CA HIS A 42 -7.92 -3.62 6.78
C HIS A 42 -7.82 -5.04 6.19
N LEU A 43 -6.61 -5.49 5.84
CA LEU A 43 -6.37 -6.82 5.29
C LEU A 43 -6.89 -7.92 6.21
N ILE A 44 -6.65 -7.82 7.52
CA ILE A 44 -7.03 -8.91 8.44
C ILE A 44 -8.55 -8.96 8.63
N TYR A 45 -9.21 -7.81 8.67
CA TYR A 45 -10.67 -7.76 8.73
C TYR A 45 -11.33 -8.23 7.43
N ALA A 46 -10.75 -7.93 6.27
CA ALA A 46 -11.23 -8.46 5.00
C ALA A 46 -11.16 -9.99 4.98
N ALA A 47 -10.06 -10.58 5.45
CA ALA A 47 -9.91 -12.03 5.56
C ALA A 47 -10.87 -12.66 6.58
N ARG A 48 -11.05 -12.03 7.75
CA ARG A 48 -12.04 -12.45 8.77
C ARG A 48 -13.47 -12.46 8.25
N GLY A 49 -13.81 -11.51 7.39
CA GLY A 49 -15.09 -11.48 6.70
C GLY A 49 -15.20 -12.50 5.56
N GLY A 50 -14.11 -13.15 5.16
CA GLY A 50 -14.04 -14.10 4.04
C GLY A 50 -13.78 -13.45 2.67
N ASN A 51 -13.64 -12.12 2.60
CA ASN A 51 -13.28 -11.41 1.37
C ASN A 51 -11.76 -11.45 1.11
N TRP A 52 -11.27 -12.62 0.73
CA TRP A 52 -9.86 -12.87 0.42
C TRP A 52 -9.33 -12.03 -0.75
N GLY A 53 -10.18 -11.67 -1.71
CA GLY A 53 -9.82 -10.77 -2.80
C GLY A 53 -9.47 -9.37 -2.29
N LEU A 54 -10.27 -8.84 -1.35
CA LEU A 54 -10.01 -7.58 -0.68
C LEU A 54 -8.79 -7.65 0.25
N ALA A 55 -8.60 -8.77 0.96
CA ALA A 55 -7.38 -8.99 1.76
C ALA A 55 -6.12 -8.92 0.88
N GLY A 56 -6.11 -9.64 -0.24
CA GLY A 56 -5.00 -9.60 -1.20
C GLY A 56 -4.81 -8.23 -1.86
N TYR A 57 -5.90 -7.49 -2.12
CA TYR A 57 -5.81 -6.10 -2.59
C TYR A 57 -5.04 -5.22 -1.60
N TYR A 58 -5.38 -5.28 -0.32
CA TYR A 58 -4.70 -4.48 0.71
C TYR A 58 -3.24 -4.90 0.91
N LEU A 59 -2.92 -6.20 0.83
CA LEU A 59 -1.52 -6.65 0.86
C LEU A 59 -0.70 -6.05 -0.29
N ARG A 60 -1.22 -6.11 -1.52
CA ARG A 60 -0.57 -5.48 -2.69
C ARG A 60 -0.43 -3.98 -2.52
N ARG A 61 -1.39 -3.33 -1.87
CA ARG A 61 -1.36 -1.89 -1.59
C ARG A 61 -0.24 -1.55 -0.59
N VAL A 62 -0.05 -2.35 0.46
CA VAL A 62 1.09 -2.24 1.38
C VAL A 62 2.41 -2.31 0.62
N ALA A 63 2.65 -3.37 -0.15
CA ALA A 63 3.89 -3.53 -0.92
C ALA A 63 4.13 -2.36 -1.91
N LYS A 64 3.08 -1.88 -2.59
CA LYS A 64 3.17 -0.73 -3.52
C LYS A 64 3.55 0.57 -2.80
N LEU A 65 2.98 0.83 -1.63
CA LEU A 65 3.27 2.03 -0.83
C LEU A 65 4.70 2.00 -0.29
N GLU A 66 5.15 0.84 0.22
CA GLU A 66 6.53 0.66 0.66
C GLU A 66 7.52 0.82 -0.52
N ASN A 67 7.21 0.25 -1.69
CA ASN A 67 8.02 0.46 -2.91
C ASN A 67 8.12 1.94 -3.30
N ALA A 68 7.02 2.70 -3.21
CA ALA A 68 7.06 4.14 -3.42
C ALA A 68 7.97 4.84 -2.39
N LEU A 69 7.89 4.46 -1.11
CA LEU A 69 8.74 5.03 -0.07
C LEU A 69 10.23 4.71 -0.29
N LYS A 70 10.58 3.50 -0.73
CA LYS A 70 11.96 3.11 -1.10
C LYS A 70 12.55 3.99 -2.21
N THR A 71 11.71 4.42 -3.15
CA THR A 71 12.09 5.32 -4.25
C THR A 71 12.22 6.75 -3.76
N LEU A 72 11.21 7.25 -3.04
CA LEU A 72 11.13 8.65 -2.62
C LEU A 72 12.10 8.99 -1.49
N ARG A 73 12.43 8.02 -0.64
CA ARG A 73 13.26 8.23 0.57
C ARG A 73 14.26 7.06 0.72
N PRO A 74 15.36 7.05 -0.06
CA PRO A 74 16.31 5.94 -0.08
C PRO A 74 16.90 5.55 1.28
N LYS A 75 16.94 6.49 2.26
CA LYS A 75 17.35 6.21 3.64
C LYS A 75 16.54 5.11 4.35
N HIS A 76 15.34 4.78 3.85
CA HIS A 76 14.49 3.73 4.40
C HIS A 76 14.56 2.42 3.62
N ARG A 77 15.30 2.37 2.51
CA ARG A 77 15.25 1.28 1.54
C ARG A 77 15.57 -0.08 2.13
N GLU A 78 16.76 -0.22 2.69
CA GLU A 78 17.25 -1.48 3.27
C GLU A 78 16.28 -2.04 4.31
N ARG A 79 15.76 -1.15 5.16
CA ARG A 79 14.81 -1.52 6.21
C ARG A 79 13.49 -2.04 5.63
N LEU A 80 12.95 -1.37 4.62
CA LEU A 80 11.72 -1.79 3.95
C LEU A 80 11.93 -3.10 3.17
N GLU A 81 13.07 -3.27 2.52
CA GLU A 81 13.42 -4.52 1.84
C GLU A 81 13.51 -5.69 2.83
N ARG A 82 14.11 -5.46 4.01
CA ARG A 82 14.14 -6.44 5.09
C ARG A 82 12.75 -6.82 5.56
N PHE A 83 11.88 -5.84 5.82
CA PHE A 83 10.49 -6.11 6.21
C PHE A 83 9.75 -6.92 5.15
N GLN A 84 9.88 -6.53 3.87
CA GLN A 84 9.24 -7.25 2.77
C GLN A 84 9.75 -8.68 2.61
N ALA A 85 11.04 -8.92 2.81
CA ALA A 85 11.63 -10.24 2.67
C ALA A 85 11.32 -11.18 3.85
N GLU A 86 11.25 -10.66 5.08
CA GLU A 86 11.05 -11.47 6.29
C GLU A 86 9.57 -11.59 6.69
N ALA A 87 8.79 -10.51 6.60
CA ALA A 87 7.46 -10.42 7.20
C ALA A 87 6.32 -10.74 6.22
N LEU A 88 6.44 -10.37 4.95
CA LEU A 88 5.34 -10.50 3.99
C LEU A 88 5.13 -11.91 3.42
N PRO A 89 6.15 -12.78 3.19
CA PRO A 89 5.92 -14.08 2.57
C PRO A 89 4.90 -14.96 3.31
N PRO A 90 4.96 -15.11 4.66
CA PRO A 90 3.95 -15.89 5.38
C PRO A 90 2.52 -15.32 5.27
N VAL A 91 2.38 -14.01 5.05
CA VAL A 91 1.09 -13.33 4.87
C VAL A 91 0.55 -13.60 3.46
N VAL A 92 1.43 -13.59 2.45
CA VAL A 92 1.09 -13.97 1.07
C VAL A 92 0.58 -15.41 1.06
N ASP A 93 1.37 -16.33 1.60
CA ASP A 93 1.05 -17.76 1.61
C ASP A 93 -0.32 -18.03 2.27
N ALA A 94 -0.57 -17.38 3.42
CA ALA A 94 -1.84 -17.53 4.13
C ALA A 94 -3.05 -16.98 3.36
N ILE A 95 -2.89 -15.85 2.66
CA ILE A 95 -3.96 -15.28 1.81
C ILE A 95 -4.24 -16.17 0.61
N GLU A 96 -3.20 -16.69 -0.04
CA GLU A 96 -3.34 -17.60 -1.19
C GLU A 96 -4.00 -18.92 -0.79
N ALA A 97 -3.62 -19.46 0.38
CA ALA A 97 -4.22 -20.65 0.96
C ALA A 97 -5.63 -20.41 1.54
N LYS A 98 -6.06 -19.14 1.69
CA LYS A 98 -7.27 -18.74 2.41
C LYS A 98 -7.33 -19.31 3.85
N ASP A 99 -6.16 -19.37 4.49
CA ASP A 99 -5.99 -19.90 5.84
C ASP A 99 -6.00 -18.74 6.85
N LEU A 100 -7.15 -18.55 7.50
CA LEU A 100 -7.32 -17.45 8.45
C LEU A 100 -6.43 -17.60 9.69
N GLU A 101 -6.23 -18.83 10.16
CA GLU A 101 -5.45 -19.09 11.36
C GLU A 101 -3.96 -18.81 11.12
N GLN A 102 -3.45 -19.24 9.95
CA GLN A 102 -2.11 -18.90 9.51
C GLN A 102 -1.96 -17.39 9.28
N LEU A 103 -2.96 -16.75 8.68
CA LEU A 103 -2.94 -15.31 8.43
C LEU A 103 -2.90 -14.51 9.73
N GLU A 104 -3.70 -14.86 10.74
CA GLU A 104 -3.70 -14.16 12.02
C GLU A 104 -2.34 -14.22 12.72
N ARG A 105 -1.67 -15.39 12.68
CA ARG A 105 -0.30 -15.54 13.20
C ARG A 105 0.70 -14.70 12.41
N ALA A 106 0.68 -14.80 11.08
CA ALA A 106 1.59 -14.06 10.20
C ALA A 106 1.40 -12.54 10.35
N PHE A 107 0.15 -12.08 10.41
CA PHE A 107 -0.21 -10.68 10.63
C PHE A 107 0.31 -10.16 11.97
N ALA A 108 0.12 -10.91 13.06
CA ALA A 108 0.63 -10.52 14.37
C ALA A 108 2.16 -10.41 14.37
N ALA A 109 2.87 -11.42 13.86
CA ALA A 109 4.32 -11.43 13.80
C ALA A 109 4.89 -10.27 12.97
N ALA A 110 4.30 -9.99 11.80
CA ALA A 110 4.69 -8.87 10.96
C ALA A 110 4.39 -7.52 11.64
N THR A 111 3.27 -7.40 12.35
CA THR A 111 2.94 -6.18 13.13
C THR A 111 3.94 -5.93 14.25
N ASP A 112 4.34 -6.99 14.97
CA ASP A 112 5.34 -6.91 16.03
C ASP A 112 6.71 -6.51 15.47
N MET A 113 7.12 -7.10 14.36
CA MET A 113 8.36 -6.73 13.67
C MET A 113 8.34 -5.26 13.25
N ALA A 114 7.25 -4.77 12.63
CA ALA A 114 7.11 -3.37 12.25
C ALA A 114 7.20 -2.43 13.48
N ASN A 115 6.55 -2.81 14.59
CA ASN A 115 6.58 -2.07 15.85
C ASN A 115 7.97 -2.03 16.52
N VAL A 116 8.77 -3.09 16.37
CA VAL A 116 10.19 -3.11 16.78
C VAL A 116 11.02 -2.20 15.87
N MET A 117 10.79 -2.29 14.56
CA MET A 117 11.49 -1.47 13.58
C MET A 117 11.22 0.02 13.79
N HIS A 118 9.99 0.44 14.08
CA HIS A 118 9.69 1.83 14.45
C HIS A 118 10.50 2.28 15.68
N GLY A 119 10.61 1.45 16.72
CA GLY A 119 11.42 1.74 17.90
C GLY A 119 12.90 1.92 17.57
N ASN A 120 13.49 0.97 16.85
CA ASN A 120 14.89 1.04 16.39
C ASN A 120 15.17 2.23 15.47
N SER A 121 14.12 2.83 14.91
CA SER A 121 14.20 3.98 14.00
C SER A 121 14.10 5.33 14.69
N GLY A 122 13.99 5.36 16.03
CA GLY A 122 13.76 6.58 16.79
C GLY A 122 12.29 6.99 16.90
N TYR A 123 11.36 6.12 16.51
CA TYR A 123 9.91 6.38 16.55
C TYR A 123 9.18 5.38 17.49
N PRO A 124 9.61 5.20 18.75
CA PRO A 124 9.03 4.19 19.65
C PRO A 124 7.56 4.46 19.99
N TYR A 125 7.10 5.70 19.84
CA TYR A 125 5.72 6.14 20.03
C TYR A 125 4.79 5.77 18.85
N ILE A 126 5.33 5.29 17.73
CA ILE A 126 4.54 4.76 16.63
C ILE A 126 4.35 3.26 16.86
N LYS A 127 3.15 2.89 17.33
CA LYS A 127 2.74 1.51 17.53
C LYS A 127 1.47 1.23 16.74
N TRP A 128 1.54 0.30 15.81
CA TRP A 128 0.37 -0.26 15.18
C TRP A 128 -0.32 -1.19 16.17
N VAL A 129 -1.60 -0.93 16.36
CA VAL A 129 -2.53 -1.72 17.15
C VAL A 129 -3.71 -2.00 16.25
N LEU A 130 -4.18 -3.24 16.22
CA LEU A 130 -5.39 -3.60 15.50
C LEU A 130 -6.59 -2.91 16.20
N PRO A 131 -7.36 -2.04 15.50
CA PRO A 131 -8.61 -1.52 16.06
C PRO A 131 -9.52 -2.67 16.50
N SER A 132 -10.40 -2.45 17.48
CA SER A 132 -11.35 -3.50 17.92
C SER A 132 -12.47 -3.72 16.92
N GLU A 133 -12.88 -2.65 16.22
CA GLU A 133 -13.95 -2.66 15.24
C GLU A 133 -13.42 -2.84 13.82
N PRO A 134 -14.15 -3.57 12.96
CA PRO A 134 -13.85 -3.65 11.53
C PRO A 134 -13.99 -2.27 10.85
N PRO A 135 -13.38 -2.09 9.66
CA PRO A 135 -13.53 -0.85 8.92
C PRO A 135 -14.99 -0.61 8.51
N ALA A 136 -15.51 0.57 8.87
CA ALA A 136 -16.82 1.02 8.44
C ALA A 136 -16.81 1.32 6.93
N GLY A 137 -17.93 1.05 6.25
CA GLY A 137 -18.11 1.40 4.84
C GLY A 137 -17.49 0.42 3.84
N LEU A 138 -17.09 -0.78 4.25
CA LEU A 138 -16.59 -1.84 3.37
C LEU A 138 -17.41 -3.12 3.48
N GLN A 139 -17.67 -3.75 2.34
CA GLN A 139 -18.24 -5.09 2.27
C GLN A 139 -17.16 -6.13 2.57
N LEU A 140 -17.14 -6.64 3.80
CA LEU A 140 -16.15 -7.62 4.25
C LEU A 140 -16.54 -9.07 3.95
N ALA A 141 -17.82 -9.34 3.71
CA ALA A 141 -18.24 -10.66 3.24
C ALA A 141 -17.78 -10.90 1.80
N PRO A 142 -17.64 -12.17 1.35
CA PRO A 142 -17.36 -12.45 -0.05
C PRO A 142 -18.39 -11.78 -0.96
N VAL A 143 -17.92 -11.27 -2.08
CA VAL A 143 -18.80 -10.88 -3.19
C VAL A 143 -18.99 -12.15 -4.03
N GLU A 144 -20.22 -12.66 -4.14
CA GLU A 144 -20.57 -13.74 -5.09
C GLU A 144 -20.15 -13.33 -6.51
N PRO A 145 -19.75 -14.28 -7.40
CA PRO A 145 -18.71 -14.04 -8.37
C PRO A 145 -19.03 -12.83 -9.25
N ALA A 146 -18.02 -11.97 -9.43
CA ALA A 146 -17.98 -11.12 -10.60
C ALA A 146 -17.98 -12.07 -11.80
N GLU A 147 -19.07 -12.10 -12.56
CA GLU A 147 -18.96 -12.52 -13.96
C GLU A 147 -17.74 -11.78 -14.54
N PRO A 148 -16.87 -12.46 -15.32
CA PRO A 148 -15.86 -11.74 -16.04
C PRO A 148 -16.59 -10.67 -16.85
N ALA A 149 -16.28 -9.40 -16.61
CA ALA A 149 -16.84 -8.32 -17.40
C ALA A 149 -16.57 -8.70 -18.87
N ASP A 150 -17.64 -8.98 -19.61
CA ASP A 150 -17.59 -9.22 -21.04
C ASP A 150 -17.11 -7.91 -21.66
N VAL A 151 -15.80 -7.77 -21.82
CA VAL A 151 -15.22 -6.67 -22.59
C VAL A 151 -15.32 -7.07 -24.06
N SER A 152 -16.56 -7.18 -24.53
CA SER A 152 -16.86 -7.04 -25.95
C SER A 152 -16.56 -5.59 -26.32
N VAL A 153 -15.33 -5.35 -26.78
CA VAL A 153 -14.98 -4.11 -27.47
C VAL A 153 -15.79 -4.13 -28.76
N GLY A 154 -16.90 -3.39 -28.76
CA GLY A 154 -17.67 -3.12 -29.95
C GLY A 154 -16.76 -2.57 -31.05
N ASN A 155 -16.73 -3.28 -32.19
CA ASN A 155 -16.08 -2.82 -33.40
C ASN A 155 -16.73 -1.52 -33.88
N GLY A 156 -16.17 -0.38 -33.46
CA GLY A 156 -16.48 0.92 -34.03
C GLY A 156 -15.97 0.97 -35.47
N GLN A 157 -16.89 0.76 -36.42
CA GLN A 157 -16.64 1.06 -37.82
C GLN A 157 -16.40 2.57 -37.97
N VAL A 158 -15.22 2.92 -38.48
CA VAL A 158 -14.93 4.27 -38.97
C VAL A 158 -15.59 4.41 -40.34
N THR A 159 -16.67 5.17 -40.42
CA THR A 159 -17.16 5.71 -41.69
C THR A 159 -16.35 6.95 -42.03
N GLN A 160 -15.56 6.89 -43.10
CA GLN A 160 -14.96 8.08 -43.72
C GLN A 160 -16.06 8.91 -44.38
N GLY A 161 -16.01 10.22 -44.17
CA GLY A 161 -16.69 11.26 -44.93
C GLY A 161 -15.70 12.39 -45.21
#